data_AF-A0A814FM39-F1
#
_entry.id   AF-A0A814FM39-F1
#
_cell.length_a   1.000
_cell.length_b   1.000
_cell.length_c   1.000
_cell.angle_alpha   90.00
_cell.angle_beta   90.00
_cell.angle_gamma   90.00
#
_symmetry.space_group_name_H-M   'P 1'
#
loop_
_entity.id
_entity.type
_entity.pdbx_description
1 polymer ?
#
loop_
_entity_poly.entity_id
_entity_poly.type
_entity_poly.pdbx_seq_one_letter_code
_entity_poly.pdbx_strand_id
1 'polypeptide(L)'
;MTVIELKAYGKAGIVAEEVISSIRTVLAYIGQEKEIHRYEKYLDEARKCAIRKSVTNGITTGITYFLLFCVYALGFWYGTKLILEDNYSIGGVFTIFICISYGILSLAQASPFFQALYEARVAAYGIWQIIDQSSEINADFDKGLTKYDLMGDIQFSNVYFFYPARSNVPILTNLSLKIKCGQTVALVGSSGSGKSTCVQLLQRFYNLQSAIARALLRDPRILLLDEGKFFSILVFQQCDKNVQKRKVLFYVLLYVGFGVISLVLHSVQGYVFARSGEALTKRLRSKAFQAILHQDMTFFDREENSTGALCTRLATEASAVQGASGVRFGLIFQYLFAIVAGILLGFAYSWQLTLLKLKLLLSFMFRSLKQCSQ
;
A
#
# COMPACT_ATOMS: atom_id res chain seq x y z
N MET A 1 2.14 -3.58 -3.12
CA MET A 1 3.41 -4.12 -3.65
C MET A 1 4.32 -4.39 -2.46
N THR A 2 5.11 -5.47 -2.40
CA THR A 2 6.07 -5.62 -1.27
C THR A 2 7.31 -4.77 -1.51
N VAL A 3 8.00 -4.35 -0.45
CA VAL A 3 9.21 -3.50 -0.57
C VAL A 3 10.31 -4.17 -1.41
N ILE A 4 10.40 -5.50 -1.37
CA ILE A 4 11.39 -6.29 -2.14
C ILE A 4 11.00 -6.31 -3.64
N GLU A 5 9.72 -6.55 -3.93
CA GLU A 5 9.13 -6.52 -5.28
C GLU A 5 9.27 -5.13 -5.92
N LEU A 6 8.95 -4.07 -5.16
CA LEU A 6 9.12 -2.67 -5.58
C LEU A 6 10.59 -2.36 -5.88
N LYS A 7 11.52 -2.77 -5.02
CA LYS A 7 12.98 -2.60 -5.24
C LYS A 7 13.49 -3.40 -6.45
N ALA A 8 12.93 -4.57 -6.73
CA ALA A 8 13.32 -5.38 -7.89
C ALA A 8 12.83 -4.75 -9.21
N TYR A 9 11.55 -4.35 -9.29
CA TYR A 9 11.01 -3.63 -10.44
C TYR A 9 11.65 -2.23 -10.60
N GLY A 10 12.03 -1.56 -9.50
CA GLY A 10 12.74 -0.29 -9.52
C GLY A 10 14.10 -0.36 -10.24
N LYS A 11 14.84 -1.48 -10.11
CA LYS A 11 16.08 -1.69 -10.88
C LYS A 11 15.83 -1.77 -12.39
N ALA A 12 14.74 -2.40 -12.82
CA ALA A 12 14.34 -2.39 -14.22
C ALA A 12 13.88 -0.99 -14.67
N GLY A 13 13.17 -0.24 -13.81
CA GLY A 13 12.77 1.14 -14.04
C GLY A 13 13.94 2.07 -14.30
N ILE A 14 14.96 2.04 -13.45
CA ILE A 14 16.20 2.84 -13.60
C ILE A 14 16.89 2.55 -14.94
N VAL A 15 16.97 1.29 -15.36
CA VAL A 15 17.55 0.95 -16.68
C VAL A 15 16.68 1.49 -17.83
N ALA A 16 15.35 1.42 -17.74
CA ALA A 16 14.49 1.99 -18.77
C ALA A 16 14.62 3.53 -18.83
N GLU A 17 14.72 4.20 -17.69
CA GLU A 17 14.89 5.65 -17.58
C GLU A 17 16.26 6.10 -18.13
N GLU A 18 17.35 5.40 -17.77
CA GLU A 18 18.70 5.61 -18.30
C GLU A 18 18.73 5.49 -19.84
N VAL A 19 18.10 4.44 -20.39
CA VAL A 19 18.14 4.14 -21.82
C VAL A 19 17.21 5.06 -22.63
N ILE A 20 16.03 5.40 -22.11
CA ILE A 20 15.08 6.30 -22.80
C ILE A 20 15.56 7.76 -22.75
N SER A 21 16.09 8.23 -21.61
CA SER A 21 16.69 9.58 -21.52
C SER A 21 17.93 9.77 -22.40
N SER A 22 18.68 8.69 -22.66
CA SER A 22 19.87 8.69 -23.52
C SER A 22 19.64 8.10 -24.92
N ILE A 23 18.39 7.93 -25.36
CA ILE A 23 18.05 7.18 -26.59
C ILE A 23 18.86 7.59 -27.82
N ARG A 24 19.20 8.88 -27.97
CA ARG A 24 20.03 9.39 -29.08
C ARG A 24 21.43 8.76 -29.14
N THR A 25 22.07 8.46 -28.00
CA THR A 25 23.37 7.77 -27.97
C THR A 25 23.20 6.27 -28.14
N VAL A 26 22.14 5.67 -27.57
CA VAL A 26 21.83 4.24 -27.73
C VAL A 26 21.61 3.88 -29.19
N LEU A 27 20.87 4.70 -29.94
CA LEU A 27 20.68 4.54 -31.38
C LEU A 27 21.99 4.75 -32.16
N ALA A 28 22.77 5.79 -31.83
CA ALA A 28 24.03 6.10 -32.52
C ALA A 28 25.11 5.00 -32.38
N TYR A 29 25.12 4.27 -31.26
CA TYR A 29 26.02 3.13 -31.03
C TYR A 29 25.40 1.75 -31.35
N ILE A 30 24.19 1.70 -31.93
CA ILE A 30 23.45 0.46 -32.26
C ILE A 30 23.30 -0.45 -31.02
N GLY A 31 22.98 0.16 -29.87
CA GLY A 31 22.97 -0.48 -28.56
C GLY A 31 21.65 -1.17 -28.16
N GLN A 32 20.61 -1.14 -29.00
CA GLN A 32 19.24 -1.50 -28.62
C GLN A 32 19.14 -2.90 -28.00
N GLU A 33 19.62 -3.93 -28.70
CA GLU A 33 19.52 -5.34 -28.25
C GLU A 33 20.28 -5.62 -26.94
N LYS A 34 21.41 -4.93 -26.72
CA LYS A 34 22.18 -5.01 -25.47
C LYS A 34 21.36 -4.49 -24.29
N GLU A 35 20.71 -3.34 -24.45
CA GLU A 35 19.92 -2.72 -23.40
C GLU A 35 18.55 -3.43 -23.19
N ILE A 36 17.97 -4.03 -24.25
CA ILE A 36 16.83 -4.96 -24.14
C ILE A 36 17.21 -6.14 -23.25
N HIS A 37 18.35 -6.80 -23.51
CA HIS A 37 18.81 -7.93 -22.70
C HIS A 37 19.12 -7.53 -21.24
N ARG A 38 19.69 -6.34 -21.03
CA ARG A 38 19.91 -5.75 -19.69
C ARG A 38 18.59 -5.57 -18.94
N TYR A 39 17.56 -5.01 -19.60
CA TYR A 39 16.23 -4.79 -19.02
C TYR A 39 15.50 -6.12 -18.72
N GLU A 40 15.49 -7.06 -19.66
CA GLU A 40 14.95 -8.42 -19.52
C GLU A 40 15.49 -9.13 -18.27
N LYS A 41 16.80 -9.02 -18.01
CA LYS A 41 17.48 -9.63 -16.85
C LYS A 41 16.93 -9.12 -15.51
N TYR A 42 16.65 -7.82 -15.39
CA TYR A 42 16.03 -7.26 -14.18
C TYR A 42 14.54 -7.61 -14.08
N LEU A 43 13.82 -7.74 -15.21
CA LEU A 43 12.43 -8.20 -15.20
C LEU A 43 12.28 -9.65 -14.71
N ASP A 44 13.19 -10.56 -15.06
CA ASP A 44 13.10 -11.95 -14.56
C ASP A 44 13.41 -12.05 -13.05
N GLU A 45 14.30 -11.22 -12.50
CA GLU A 45 14.50 -11.14 -11.03
C GLU A 45 13.27 -10.58 -10.31
N ALA A 46 12.65 -9.53 -10.86
CA ALA A 46 11.39 -9.00 -10.33
C ALA A 46 10.26 -10.04 -10.35
N ARG A 47 10.12 -10.75 -11.46
CA ARG A 47 9.18 -11.87 -11.64
C ARG A 47 9.42 -13.01 -10.64
N LYS A 48 10.68 -13.42 -10.40
CA LYS A 48 11.00 -14.44 -9.37
C LYS A 48 10.55 -13.99 -7.98
N CYS A 49 10.79 -12.72 -7.62
CA CYS A 49 10.36 -12.14 -6.36
C CYS A 49 8.83 -12.13 -6.22
N ALA A 50 8.12 -11.68 -7.25
CA ALA A 50 6.66 -11.56 -7.25
C ALA A 50 5.93 -12.93 -7.25
N ILE A 51 6.48 -13.95 -7.95
CA ILE A 51 6.03 -15.34 -7.83
C ILE A 51 6.22 -15.85 -6.39
N ARG A 52 7.40 -15.66 -5.78
CA ARG A 52 7.67 -16.10 -4.40
C ARG A 52 6.71 -15.46 -3.39
N LYS A 53 6.52 -14.14 -3.48
CA LYS A 53 5.50 -13.38 -2.72
C LYS A 53 4.11 -13.99 -2.87
N SER A 54 3.70 -14.33 -4.09
CA SER A 54 2.37 -14.86 -4.37
C SER A 54 2.17 -16.28 -3.86
N VAL A 55 3.22 -17.12 -3.87
CA VAL A 55 3.23 -18.43 -3.18
C VAL A 55 3.07 -18.25 -1.68
N THR A 56 3.83 -17.33 -1.06
CA THR A 56 3.66 -17.02 0.37
C THR A 56 2.22 -16.59 0.67
N ASN A 57 1.62 -15.71 -0.15
CA ASN A 57 0.23 -15.29 0.02
C ASN A 57 -0.77 -16.47 -0.12
N GLY A 58 -0.60 -17.34 -1.12
CA GLY A 58 -1.44 -18.53 -1.30
C GLY A 58 -1.36 -19.51 -0.13
N ILE A 59 -0.15 -19.71 0.42
CA ILE A 59 0.06 -20.51 1.64
C ILE A 59 -0.61 -19.84 2.84
N THR A 60 -0.45 -18.53 3.05
CA THR A 60 -1.12 -17.79 4.14
C THR A 60 -2.64 -17.93 4.04
N THR A 61 -3.24 -17.71 2.86
CA THR A 61 -4.67 -17.90 2.63
C THR A 61 -5.10 -19.35 2.90
N GLY A 62 -4.35 -20.34 2.43
CA GLY A 62 -4.60 -21.75 2.69
C GLY A 62 -4.55 -22.11 4.19
N ILE A 63 -3.61 -21.53 4.94
CA ILE A 63 -3.51 -21.69 6.40
C ILE A 63 -4.72 -21.02 7.09
N THR A 64 -5.15 -19.84 6.65
CA THR A 64 -6.36 -19.19 7.18
C THR A 64 -7.59 -20.08 6.99
N TYR A 65 -7.78 -20.67 5.80
CA TYR A 65 -8.89 -21.60 5.57
C TYR A 65 -8.75 -22.92 6.34
N PHE A 66 -7.54 -23.47 6.49
CA PHE A 66 -7.29 -24.65 7.32
C PHE A 66 -7.68 -24.39 8.79
N LEU A 67 -7.19 -23.30 9.38
CA LEU A 67 -7.53 -22.90 10.75
C LEU A 67 -9.03 -22.65 10.91
N LEU A 68 -9.67 -22.01 9.92
CA LEU A 68 -11.11 -21.82 9.89
C LEU A 68 -11.84 -23.17 9.96
N PHE A 69 -11.52 -24.12 9.09
CA PHE A 69 -12.11 -25.46 9.10
C PHE A 69 -11.84 -26.24 10.40
N CYS A 70 -10.67 -26.06 11.03
CA CYS A 70 -10.38 -26.61 12.35
C CYS A 70 -11.26 -25.98 13.46
N VAL A 71 -11.57 -24.68 13.39
CA VAL A 71 -12.51 -24.02 14.30
C VAL A 71 -13.94 -24.54 14.09
N TYR A 72 -14.38 -24.74 12.84
CA TYR A 72 -15.66 -25.44 12.56
C TYR A 72 -15.67 -26.84 13.17
N ALA A 73 -14.61 -27.64 12.95
CA ALA A 73 -14.51 -29.01 13.47
C ALA A 73 -14.56 -29.08 15.01
N LEU A 74 -13.80 -28.21 15.70
CA LEU A 74 -13.82 -28.10 17.16
C LEU A 74 -15.17 -27.62 17.68
N GLY A 75 -15.80 -26.65 17.00
CA GLY A 75 -17.14 -26.16 17.32
C GLY A 75 -18.21 -27.23 17.23
N PHE A 76 -18.20 -28.08 16.19
CA PHE A 76 -19.12 -29.21 16.07
C PHE A 76 -18.85 -30.32 17.09
N TRP A 77 -17.57 -30.62 17.37
CA TRP A 77 -17.19 -31.62 18.37
C TRP A 77 -17.65 -31.22 19.78
N TYR A 78 -17.28 -30.02 20.22
CA TYR A 78 -17.60 -29.51 21.55
C TYR A 78 -19.09 -29.15 21.68
N GLY A 79 -19.69 -28.55 20.64
CA GLY A 79 -21.12 -28.25 20.60
C GLY A 79 -21.98 -29.50 20.74
N THR A 80 -21.61 -30.61 20.08
CA THR A 80 -22.36 -31.87 20.27
C THR A 80 -22.08 -32.53 21.62
N LYS A 81 -20.91 -32.31 22.23
CA LYS A 81 -20.67 -32.72 23.63
C LYS A 81 -21.66 -32.01 24.57
N LEU A 82 -21.82 -30.69 24.47
CA LEU A 82 -22.76 -29.90 25.28
C LEU A 82 -24.23 -30.32 25.10
N ILE A 83 -24.63 -30.69 23.89
CA ILE A 83 -25.99 -31.24 23.62
C ILE A 83 -26.17 -32.63 24.28
N LEU A 84 -25.12 -33.46 24.29
CA LEU A 84 -25.17 -34.83 24.81
C LEU A 84 -24.94 -34.97 26.31
N GLU A 85 -24.27 -34.02 26.95
CA GLU A 85 -23.83 -34.10 28.36
C GLU A 85 -24.48 -33.03 29.23
N ASP A 86 -24.62 -31.79 28.73
CA ASP A 86 -25.10 -30.63 29.50
C ASP A 86 -26.52 -30.16 29.09
N ASN A 87 -27.27 -30.97 28.34
CA ASN A 87 -28.66 -30.71 27.89
C ASN A 87 -28.89 -29.38 27.12
N TYR A 88 -27.86 -28.84 26.46
CA TYR A 88 -28.02 -27.65 25.62
C TYR A 88 -29.00 -27.89 24.47
N SER A 89 -29.81 -26.88 24.16
CA SER A 89 -30.66 -26.90 22.96
C SER A 89 -29.81 -26.87 21.70
N ILE A 90 -30.14 -27.71 20.72
CA ILE A 90 -29.48 -27.76 19.41
C ILE A 90 -29.51 -26.37 18.76
N GLY A 91 -30.66 -25.69 18.79
CA GLY A 91 -30.82 -24.34 18.25
C GLY A 91 -29.97 -23.29 18.99
N GLY A 92 -29.79 -23.45 20.31
CA GLY A 92 -28.94 -22.57 21.11
C GLY A 92 -27.47 -22.66 20.73
N VAL A 93 -26.94 -23.89 20.59
CA VAL A 93 -25.56 -24.12 20.14
C VAL A 93 -25.33 -23.58 18.72
N PHE A 94 -26.25 -23.84 17.79
CA PHE A 94 -26.17 -23.28 16.43
C PHE A 94 -26.25 -21.75 16.43
N THR A 95 -27.06 -21.13 17.28
CA THR A 95 -27.18 -19.67 17.38
C THR A 95 -25.88 -19.05 17.88
N ILE A 96 -25.31 -19.57 18.97
CA ILE A 96 -24.00 -19.13 19.50
C ILE A 96 -22.92 -19.26 18.43
N PHE A 97 -22.88 -20.41 17.73
CA PHE A 97 -21.90 -20.69 16.69
C PHE A 97 -22.01 -19.73 15.49
N ILE A 98 -23.24 -19.44 15.04
CA ILE A 98 -23.51 -18.49 13.95
C ILE A 98 -23.14 -17.06 14.36
N CYS A 99 -23.52 -16.62 15.55
CA CYS A 99 -23.20 -15.28 16.06
C CYS A 99 -21.69 -15.06 16.19
N ILE A 100 -20.94 -16.03 16.73
CA ILE A 100 -19.47 -15.95 16.80
C ILE A 100 -18.86 -15.90 15.38
N SER A 101 -19.35 -16.72 14.46
CA SER A 101 -18.87 -16.75 13.07
C SER A 101 -19.07 -15.41 12.35
N TYR A 102 -20.24 -14.78 12.49
CA TYR A 102 -20.49 -13.43 11.95
C TYR A 102 -19.74 -12.32 12.68
N GLY A 103 -19.45 -12.47 13.98
CA GLY A 103 -18.60 -11.56 14.75
C GLY A 103 -17.15 -11.56 14.22
N ILE A 104 -16.57 -12.74 14.03
CA ILE A 104 -15.23 -12.91 13.46
C ILE A 104 -15.18 -12.37 12.03
N LEU A 105 -16.20 -12.64 11.21
CA LEU A 105 -16.29 -12.10 9.85
C LEU A 105 -16.37 -10.57 9.83
N SER A 106 -17.16 -9.98 10.72
CA SER A 106 -17.26 -8.51 10.87
C SER A 106 -15.93 -7.88 11.27
N LEU A 107 -15.18 -8.50 12.19
CA LEU A 107 -13.85 -8.05 12.58
C LEU A 107 -12.85 -8.14 11.41
N ALA A 108 -12.91 -9.20 10.60
CA ALA A 108 -12.09 -9.32 9.40
C ALA A 108 -12.41 -8.23 8.36
N GLN A 109 -13.69 -7.91 8.17
CA GLN A 109 -14.14 -6.81 7.30
C GLN A 109 -13.77 -5.41 7.84
N ALA A 110 -13.41 -5.27 9.12
CA ALA A 110 -12.93 -4.01 9.68
C ALA A 110 -11.46 -3.70 9.30
N SER A 111 -10.69 -4.71 8.87
CA SER A 111 -9.27 -4.59 8.48
C SER A 111 -8.93 -3.41 7.54
N PRO A 112 -9.63 -3.18 6.40
CA PRO A 112 -9.32 -2.07 5.51
C PRO A 112 -9.49 -0.69 6.15
N PHE A 113 -10.39 -0.51 7.13
CA PHE A 113 -10.51 0.78 7.84
C PHE A 113 -9.30 1.04 8.74
N PHE A 114 -8.76 0.01 9.40
CA PHE A 114 -7.50 0.14 10.16
C PHE A 114 -6.31 0.45 9.25
N GLN A 115 -6.25 -0.14 8.04
CA GLN A 115 -5.24 0.21 7.05
C GLN A 115 -5.37 1.68 6.59
N ALA A 116 -6.58 2.13 6.24
CA ALA A 116 -6.83 3.51 5.83
C ALA A 116 -6.49 4.52 6.94
N LEU A 117 -6.81 4.22 8.21
CA LEU A 117 -6.42 5.04 9.37
C LEU A 117 -4.91 5.07 9.59
N TYR A 118 -4.19 3.97 9.31
CA TYR A 118 -2.73 3.94 9.35
C TYR A 118 -2.10 4.79 8.23
N GLU A 119 -2.55 4.60 6.99
CA GLU A 119 -2.07 5.37 5.83
C GLU A 119 -2.35 6.88 5.99
N ALA A 120 -3.54 7.24 6.47
CA ALA A 120 -3.90 8.62 6.79
C ALA A 120 -3.00 9.23 7.88
N ARG A 121 -2.65 8.47 8.94
CA ARG A 121 -1.72 8.92 9.98
C ARG A 121 -0.30 9.14 9.46
N VAL A 122 0.19 8.25 8.58
CA VAL A 122 1.53 8.37 7.97
C VAL A 122 1.59 9.57 7.02
N ALA A 123 0.55 9.78 6.20
CA ALA A 123 0.45 10.96 5.34
C ALA A 123 0.34 12.26 6.15
N ALA A 124 -0.50 12.27 7.19
CA ALA A 124 -0.65 13.42 8.08
C ALA A 124 0.65 13.76 8.83
N TYR A 125 1.43 12.76 9.26
CA TYR A 125 2.72 13.00 9.93
C TYR A 125 3.69 13.81 9.06
N GLY A 126 3.81 13.48 7.77
CA GLY A 126 4.67 14.23 6.85
C GLY A 126 4.20 15.66 6.59
N ILE A 127 2.88 15.91 6.64
CA ILE A 127 2.30 17.25 6.50
C ILE A 127 2.48 18.05 7.80
N TRP A 128 2.20 17.46 8.96
CA TRP A 128 2.41 18.08 10.27
C TRP A 128 3.88 18.40 10.53
N GLN A 129 4.81 17.54 10.08
CA GLN A 129 6.25 17.84 10.16
C GLN A 129 6.63 19.13 9.42
N ILE A 130 5.88 19.54 8.38
CA ILE A 130 6.10 20.82 7.66
C ILE A 130 5.35 21.96 8.36
N ILE A 131 4.14 21.74 8.88
CA ILE A 131 3.35 22.75 9.60
C ILE A 131 4.01 23.16 10.93
N ASP A 132 4.52 22.18 11.68
CA ASP A 132 5.19 22.41 12.97
C ASP A 132 6.66 22.85 12.80
N GLN A 133 7.19 22.88 11.58
CA GLN A 133 8.55 23.34 11.30
C GLN A 133 8.63 24.88 11.38
N SER A 134 9.04 25.38 12.54
CA SER A 134 9.32 26.81 12.72
C SER A 134 10.54 27.26 11.91
N SER A 135 10.32 28.18 10.98
CA SER A 135 11.40 28.87 10.25
C SER A 135 12.09 29.89 11.15
N GLU A 136 13.40 29.78 11.33
CA GLU A 136 14.20 30.80 12.05
C GLU A 136 14.19 32.19 11.36
N ILE A 137 13.90 32.20 10.06
CA ILE A 137 13.70 33.40 9.25
C ILE A 137 12.24 33.36 8.80
N ASN A 138 11.37 33.91 9.64
CA ASN A 138 9.93 33.97 9.37
C ASN A 138 9.57 35.38 8.84
N ALA A 139 8.97 35.44 7.65
CA ALA A 139 8.56 36.67 7.00
C ALA A 139 7.29 37.29 7.63
N ASP A 140 6.43 36.47 8.24
CA ASP A 140 5.16 36.88 8.82
C ASP A 140 5.30 37.40 10.28
N PHE A 141 6.52 37.41 10.81
CA PHE A 141 6.79 37.74 12.21
C PHE A 141 7.13 39.24 12.38
N ASP A 142 6.08 40.03 12.60
CA ASP A 142 6.11 41.51 12.72
C ASP A 142 6.78 42.04 14.02
N LYS A 143 7.84 41.36 14.48
CA LYS A 143 8.70 41.74 15.61
C LYS A 143 10.00 42.42 15.16
N GLY A 144 10.07 42.83 13.89
CA GLY A 144 11.15 43.65 13.37
C GLY A 144 11.08 45.11 13.85
N LEU A 145 12.19 45.82 13.79
CA LEU A 145 12.24 47.27 14.06
C LEU A 145 11.85 48.03 12.78
N THR A 146 10.61 48.51 12.71
CA THR A 146 9.99 49.03 11.48
C THR A 146 10.18 50.53 11.21
N LYS A 147 10.89 51.27 12.07
CA LYS A 147 11.13 52.72 11.93
C LYS A 147 12.60 53.10 12.16
N TYR A 148 13.31 53.40 11.08
CA TYR A 148 14.63 54.04 11.08
C TYR A 148 14.84 54.86 9.80
N ASP A 149 15.55 55.99 9.91
CA ASP A 149 16.18 56.64 8.76
C ASP A 149 17.40 55.80 8.31
N LEU A 150 17.18 54.92 7.35
CA LEU A 150 18.21 54.04 6.79
C LEU A 150 19.19 54.84 5.91
N MET A 151 20.31 55.27 6.49
CA MET A 151 21.38 55.95 5.75
C MET A 151 22.05 55.08 4.67
N GLY A 152 21.80 53.76 4.62
CA GLY A 152 22.22 52.91 3.49
C GLY A 152 23.68 52.43 3.50
N ASP A 153 24.45 52.68 4.55
CA ASP A 153 25.76 52.05 4.77
C ASP A 153 25.62 50.53 4.97
N ILE A 154 26.41 49.73 4.25
CA ILE A 154 26.44 48.26 4.33
C ILE A 154 27.83 47.82 4.79
N GLN A 155 27.90 46.96 5.82
CA GLN A 155 29.17 46.40 6.29
C GLN A 155 29.08 44.90 6.59
N PHE A 156 29.89 44.11 5.88
CA PHE A 156 30.25 42.76 6.25
C PHE A 156 31.53 42.82 7.11
N SER A 157 31.56 42.08 8.22
CA SER A 157 32.70 42.02 9.14
C SER A 157 33.05 40.56 9.44
N ASN A 158 34.21 40.11 8.98
CA ASN A 158 34.80 38.79 9.22
C ASN A 158 33.81 37.62 8.97
N VAL A 159 33.03 37.69 7.90
CA VAL A 159 31.93 36.74 7.65
C VAL A 159 32.45 35.42 7.11
N TYR A 160 32.04 34.34 7.77
CA TYR A 160 32.23 32.95 7.33
C TYR A 160 30.87 32.34 7.00
N PHE A 161 30.78 31.60 5.89
CA PHE A 161 29.51 31.01 5.45
C PHE A 161 29.66 29.69 4.70
N PHE A 162 28.73 28.78 4.96
CA PHE A 162 28.58 27.46 4.37
C PHE A 162 27.10 27.28 3.99
N TYR A 163 26.79 26.81 2.77
CA TYR A 163 25.40 26.46 2.45
C TYR A 163 25.00 25.18 3.22
N PRO A 164 23.78 25.07 3.77
CA PRO A 164 23.34 23.88 4.50
C PRO A 164 23.47 22.57 3.70
N ALA A 165 23.25 22.61 2.39
CA ALA A 165 23.41 21.45 1.49
C ALA A 165 24.88 21.02 1.26
N ARG A 166 25.87 21.81 1.71
CA ARG A 166 27.32 21.55 1.58
C ARG A 166 28.07 22.12 2.80
N SER A 167 27.67 21.71 4.01
CA SER A 167 28.24 22.14 5.29
C SER A 167 29.78 22.08 5.39
N ASN A 168 30.42 21.21 4.62
CA ASN A 168 31.86 20.94 4.70
C ASN A 168 32.70 21.81 3.74
N VAL A 169 32.07 22.68 2.93
CA VAL A 169 32.77 23.54 1.96
C VAL A 169 32.52 25.01 2.30
N PRO A 170 33.52 25.75 2.79
CA PRO A 170 33.38 27.18 3.03
C PRO A 170 33.24 27.93 1.71
N ILE A 171 32.27 28.84 1.63
CA ILE A 171 32.03 29.69 0.45
C ILE A 171 32.52 31.11 0.70
N LEU A 172 32.33 31.61 1.92
CA LEU A 172 32.94 32.85 2.40
C LEU A 172 33.88 32.51 3.55
N THR A 173 35.11 33.02 3.48
CA THR A 173 36.14 32.88 4.50
C THR A 173 36.64 34.26 4.90
N ASN A 174 36.29 34.71 6.11
CA ASN A 174 36.72 36.00 6.66
C ASN A 174 36.37 37.24 5.78
N LEU A 175 35.19 37.27 5.15
CA LEU A 175 34.80 38.38 4.30
C LEU A 175 34.55 39.65 5.13
N SER A 176 35.35 40.68 4.89
CA SER A 176 35.17 42.04 5.40
C SER A 176 35.05 43.02 4.24
N LEU A 177 33.96 43.78 4.19
CA LEU A 177 33.61 44.71 3.11
C LEU A 177 32.76 45.85 3.68
N LYS A 178 33.06 47.09 3.31
CA LYS A 178 32.24 48.26 3.66
C LYS A 178 31.87 49.07 2.41
N ILE A 179 30.59 49.39 2.30
CA ILE A 179 29.99 50.18 1.22
C ILE A 179 29.27 51.35 1.90
N LYS A 180 29.52 52.58 1.42
CA LYS A 180 28.88 53.79 1.95
C LYS A 180 27.55 54.09 1.27
N CYS A 181 26.72 54.90 1.91
CA CYS A 181 25.60 55.60 1.28
C CYS A 181 25.97 56.17 -0.12
N GLY A 182 25.13 55.91 -1.12
CA GLY A 182 25.32 56.38 -2.50
C GLY A 182 26.48 55.74 -3.27
N GLN A 183 27.26 54.82 -2.67
CA GLN A 183 28.42 54.20 -3.31
C GLN A 183 28.03 52.94 -4.10
N THR A 184 28.08 53.01 -5.43
CA THR A 184 27.98 51.82 -6.29
C THR A 184 29.26 50.98 -6.19
N VAL A 185 29.12 49.68 -5.89
CA VAL A 185 30.23 48.73 -5.79
C VAL A 185 29.92 47.47 -6.59
N ALA A 186 30.87 47.04 -7.44
CA ALA A 186 30.75 45.83 -8.26
C ALA A 186 31.54 44.67 -7.64
N LEU A 187 30.88 43.52 -7.41
CA LEU A 187 31.53 42.29 -6.96
C LEU A 187 31.97 41.46 -8.17
N VAL A 188 33.27 41.39 -8.42
CA VAL A 188 33.89 40.63 -9.54
C VAL A 188 34.70 39.44 -9.03
N GLY A 189 34.92 38.43 -9.88
CA GLY A 189 35.71 37.22 -9.55
C GLY A 189 35.27 35.99 -10.34
N SER A 190 35.97 34.87 -10.18
CA SER A 190 35.70 33.58 -10.85
C SER A 190 34.34 32.94 -10.47
N SER A 191 33.88 31.94 -11.23
CA SER A 191 32.70 31.16 -10.84
C SER A 191 32.94 30.47 -9.48
N GLY A 192 31.91 30.43 -8.63
CA GLY A 192 32.02 29.90 -7.26
C GLY A 192 32.55 30.86 -6.19
N SER A 193 33.07 32.05 -6.55
CA SER A 193 33.73 33.00 -5.62
C SER A 193 32.79 33.75 -4.63
N GLY A 194 31.68 33.15 -4.19
CA GLY A 194 30.76 33.72 -3.19
C GLY A 194 29.94 34.96 -3.57
N LYS A 195 30.10 35.55 -4.77
CA LYS A 195 29.41 36.80 -5.19
C LYS A 195 27.89 36.79 -4.91
N SER A 196 27.17 35.80 -5.43
CA SER A 196 25.72 35.67 -5.25
C SER A 196 25.35 35.38 -3.79
N THR A 197 26.23 34.70 -3.06
CA THR A 197 26.08 34.41 -1.63
C THR A 197 26.10 35.68 -0.78
N CYS A 198 26.94 36.66 -1.12
CA CYS A 198 26.93 37.98 -0.47
C CYS A 198 25.57 38.68 -0.62
N VAL A 199 24.95 38.60 -1.81
CA VAL A 199 23.62 39.17 -2.08
C VAL A 199 22.53 38.43 -1.29
N GLN A 200 22.57 37.09 -1.27
CA GLN A 200 21.62 36.26 -0.52
C GLN A 200 21.73 36.46 1.01
N LEU A 201 22.92 36.76 1.53
CA LEU A 201 23.13 37.13 2.94
C LEU A 201 22.63 38.55 3.25
N LEU A 202 22.84 39.51 2.34
CA LEU A 202 22.28 40.86 2.45
C LEU A 202 20.74 40.85 2.43
N GLN A 203 20.15 39.96 1.63
CA GLN A 203 18.71 39.67 1.59
C GLN A 203 18.22 38.80 2.76
N ARG A 204 19.12 38.39 3.66
CA ARG A 204 18.84 37.54 4.83
C ARG A 204 18.07 36.25 4.48
N PHE A 205 18.47 35.54 3.41
CA PHE A 205 17.95 34.20 3.12
C PHE A 205 18.60 33.08 3.96
N TYR A 206 19.65 33.40 4.73
CA TYR A 206 20.31 32.48 5.66
C TYR A 206 20.72 33.21 6.95
N ASN A 207 20.68 32.49 8.09
CA ASN A 207 21.06 32.99 9.41
C ASN A 207 22.53 32.67 9.74
N LEU A 208 23.05 33.36 10.76
CA LEU A 208 24.28 33.00 11.47
C LEU A 208 23.92 32.19 12.73
N GLN A 209 24.76 31.23 13.11
CA GLN A 209 24.39 30.18 14.07
C GLN A 209 24.61 30.57 15.55
N SER A 210 23.73 30.08 16.44
CA SER A 210 23.67 30.24 17.91
C SER A 210 23.09 31.58 18.46
N ALA A 211 22.27 31.61 19.53
CA ALA A 211 21.47 30.58 20.24
C ALA A 211 20.41 31.23 21.18
N ILE A 212 19.40 30.48 21.66
CA ILE A 212 18.52 30.78 22.83
C ILE A 212 17.74 29.50 23.26
N ALA A 213 17.08 29.44 24.44
CA ALA A 213 16.55 28.19 25.03
C ALA A 213 15.21 28.29 25.82
N ARG A 214 14.45 27.16 25.86
CA ARG A 214 13.52 26.58 26.90
C ARG A 214 12.51 27.48 27.68
N ALA A 215 11.31 27.06 28.13
CA ALA A 215 10.45 25.84 28.01
C ALA A 215 9.02 26.19 28.59
N LEU A 216 8.16 25.45 29.34
CA LEU A 216 8.10 24.14 30.06
C LEU A 216 6.61 23.84 30.46
N LEU A 217 6.12 22.57 30.47
CA LEU A 217 4.92 22.03 31.21
C LEU A 217 3.48 22.51 30.78
N ARG A 218 2.33 21.88 31.11
CA ARG A 218 1.91 20.63 31.83
C ARG A 218 0.45 20.19 31.44
N ASP A 219 0.20 18.90 31.14
CA ASP A 219 -0.63 17.91 31.88
C ASP A 219 -1.95 18.30 32.64
N PRO A 220 -2.90 17.37 32.97
CA PRO A 220 -3.43 16.17 32.26
C PRO A 220 -4.97 15.86 32.51
N ARG A 221 -5.42 14.64 32.11
CA ARG A 221 -6.53 13.78 32.65
C ARG A 221 -7.90 13.69 31.93
N ILE A 222 -8.38 12.45 31.77
CA ILE A 222 -9.75 11.98 31.49
C ILE A 222 -9.99 10.70 32.34
N LEU A 223 -11.24 10.37 32.71
CA LEU A 223 -11.63 9.23 33.56
C LEU A 223 -13.09 8.81 33.27
N LEU A 224 -13.44 7.50 33.27
CA LEU A 224 -14.78 6.93 33.57
C LEU A 224 -14.80 5.36 33.61
N LEU A 225 -15.98 4.75 33.85
CA LEU A 225 -16.16 3.46 34.55
C LEU A 225 -17.03 2.38 33.82
N ASP A 226 -16.52 1.14 33.83
CA ASP A 226 -17.07 -0.14 34.38
C ASP A 226 -18.36 -0.91 33.90
N GLU A 227 -18.25 -2.25 34.04
CA GLU A 227 -19.14 -3.46 33.99
C GLU A 227 -20.67 -3.47 33.60
N GLY A 228 -21.11 -4.61 33.04
CA GLY A 228 -22.53 -5.03 32.95
C GLY A 228 -22.77 -6.41 32.28
N LYS A 229 -23.62 -7.30 32.87
CA LYS A 229 -23.85 -8.72 32.46
C LYS A 229 -25.32 -9.04 32.12
N PHE A 230 -25.59 -10.13 31.39
CA PHE A 230 -26.91 -10.83 31.37
C PHE A 230 -26.80 -12.35 31.02
N PHE A 231 -27.89 -13.13 31.20
CA PHE A 231 -27.82 -14.58 31.53
C PHE A 231 -29.01 -15.47 31.07
N SER A 232 -28.72 -16.64 30.45
CA SER A 232 -29.61 -17.84 30.22
C SER A 232 -30.88 -17.67 29.31
N ILE A 233 -31.51 -18.69 28.69
CA ILE A 233 -32.12 -19.95 29.20
C ILE A 233 -32.07 -21.14 28.17
N LEU A 234 -32.38 -22.36 28.66
CA LEU A 234 -32.38 -23.69 28.01
C LEU A 234 -33.54 -23.98 27.02
N VAL A 235 -33.43 -25.10 26.27
CA VAL A 235 -34.39 -26.26 26.28
C VAL A 235 -34.03 -27.31 25.21
N PHE A 236 -33.64 -28.52 25.66
CA PHE A 236 -33.73 -29.88 25.07
C PHE A 236 -33.43 -30.15 23.57
N GLN A 237 -32.76 -31.29 23.27
CA GLN A 237 -33.44 -32.55 22.90
C GLN A 237 -32.46 -33.73 22.84
N GLN A 238 -32.80 -34.86 23.47
CA GLN A 238 -31.96 -36.07 23.56
C GLN A 238 -32.11 -36.98 22.34
N CYS A 239 -31.02 -37.66 21.95
CA CYS A 239 -31.01 -38.89 21.15
C CYS A 239 -29.65 -39.60 21.35
N ASP A 240 -29.49 -40.82 20.83
CA ASP A 240 -28.59 -41.86 21.36
C ASP A 240 -27.08 -41.54 21.37
N LYS A 241 -26.48 -41.51 22.58
CA LYS A 241 -25.14 -40.92 22.80
C LYS A 241 -24.03 -41.60 22.00
N ASN A 242 -24.08 -42.94 21.88
CA ASN A 242 -23.00 -43.71 21.26
C ASN A 242 -23.02 -43.65 19.72
N VAL A 243 -24.21 -43.73 19.11
CA VAL A 243 -24.37 -43.59 17.66
C VAL A 243 -24.05 -42.15 17.23
N GLN A 244 -24.45 -41.15 18.03
CA GLN A 244 -24.12 -39.76 17.76
C GLN A 244 -22.62 -39.48 17.87
N LYS A 245 -21.94 -39.89 18.95
CA LYS A 245 -20.48 -39.67 19.10
C LYS A 245 -19.68 -40.22 17.90
N ARG A 246 -20.04 -41.38 17.35
CA ARG A 246 -19.41 -41.94 16.14
C ARG A 246 -19.69 -41.12 14.87
N LYS A 247 -20.91 -40.61 14.69
CA LYS A 247 -21.27 -39.72 13.56
C LYS A 247 -20.58 -38.36 13.65
N VAL A 248 -20.51 -37.76 14.84
CA VAL A 248 -19.80 -36.49 15.09
C VAL A 248 -18.32 -36.63 14.74
N LEU A 249 -17.65 -37.69 15.21
CA LEU A 249 -16.24 -37.93 14.90
C LEU A 249 -15.99 -38.03 13.39
N PHE A 250 -16.89 -38.67 12.63
CA PHE A 250 -16.82 -38.71 11.17
C PHE A 250 -16.92 -37.31 10.54
N TYR A 251 -17.87 -36.47 10.95
CA TYR A 251 -17.98 -35.10 10.44
C TYR A 251 -16.79 -34.21 10.83
N VAL A 252 -16.24 -34.38 12.04
CA VAL A 252 -15.03 -33.68 12.51
C VAL A 252 -13.82 -34.03 11.64
N LEU A 253 -13.60 -35.32 11.36
CA LEU A 253 -12.54 -35.78 10.44
C LEU A 253 -12.75 -35.26 9.01
N LEU A 254 -14.00 -35.21 8.55
CA LEU A 254 -14.36 -34.68 7.23
C LEU A 254 -14.05 -33.17 7.11
N TYR A 255 -14.35 -32.37 8.13
CA TYR A 255 -13.97 -30.95 8.18
C TYR A 255 -12.45 -30.75 8.19
N VAL A 256 -11.69 -31.55 8.95
CA VAL A 256 -10.22 -31.50 8.92
C VAL A 256 -9.68 -31.90 7.54
N GLY A 257 -10.28 -32.91 6.89
CA GLY A 257 -9.95 -33.30 5.51
C GLY A 257 -10.19 -32.17 4.50
N PHE A 258 -11.34 -31.49 4.56
CA PHE A 258 -11.59 -30.27 3.77
C PHE A 258 -10.61 -29.14 4.09
N GLY A 259 -10.17 -29.00 5.35
CA GLY A 259 -9.09 -28.10 5.74
C GLY A 259 -7.78 -28.38 4.98
N VAL A 260 -7.31 -29.64 4.99
CA VAL A 260 -6.07 -30.03 4.31
C VAL A 260 -6.19 -29.88 2.79
N ILE A 261 -7.32 -30.29 2.20
CA ILE A 261 -7.59 -30.11 0.77
C ILE A 261 -7.60 -28.62 0.40
N SER A 262 -8.24 -27.77 1.22
CA SER A 262 -8.27 -26.32 1.01
C SER A 262 -6.88 -25.66 1.08
N LEU A 263 -6.03 -26.09 2.02
CA LEU A 263 -4.64 -25.63 2.15
C LEU A 263 -3.83 -25.93 0.87
N VAL A 264 -3.95 -27.16 0.35
CA VAL A 264 -3.28 -27.57 -0.90
C VAL A 264 -3.83 -26.79 -2.09
N LEU A 265 -5.15 -26.72 -2.26
CA LEU A 265 -5.79 -26.05 -3.40
C LEU A 265 -5.46 -24.55 -3.46
N HIS A 266 -5.56 -23.81 -2.35
CA HIS A 266 -5.22 -22.38 -2.34
C HIS A 266 -3.72 -22.13 -2.60
N SER A 267 -2.84 -23.03 -2.13
CA SER A 267 -1.40 -22.95 -2.41
C SER A 267 -1.09 -23.17 -3.91
N VAL A 268 -1.73 -24.17 -4.53
CA VAL A 268 -1.60 -24.47 -5.97
C VAL A 268 -2.22 -23.36 -6.82
N GLN A 269 -3.42 -22.90 -6.48
CA GLN A 269 -4.10 -21.76 -7.13
C GLN A 269 -3.21 -20.51 -7.11
N GLY A 270 -2.65 -20.17 -5.94
CA GLY A 270 -1.72 -19.06 -5.78
C GLY A 270 -0.48 -19.18 -6.68
N TYR A 271 0.15 -20.36 -6.74
CA TYR A 271 1.30 -20.61 -7.60
C TYR A 271 0.96 -20.50 -9.10
N VAL A 272 -0.11 -21.17 -9.56
CA VAL A 272 -0.45 -21.27 -11.00
C VAL A 272 -0.86 -19.91 -11.56
N PHE A 273 -1.78 -19.20 -10.89
CA PHE A 273 -2.23 -17.88 -11.36
C PHE A 273 -1.13 -16.82 -11.28
N ALA A 274 -0.24 -16.88 -10.27
CA ALA A 274 0.92 -15.98 -10.21
C ALA A 274 1.96 -16.29 -11.29
N ARG A 275 2.31 -17.56 -11.51
CA ARG A 275 3.25 -17.96 -12.58
C ARG A 275 2.75 -17.52 -13.95
N SER A 276 1.44 -17.55 -14.19
CA SER A 276 0.81 -17.06 -15.41
C SER A 276 0.85 -15.52 -15.51
N GLY A 277 0.31 -14.81 -14.52
CA GLY A 277 0.23 -13.33 -14.52
C GLY A 277 1.61 -12.66 -14.59
N GLU A 278 2.59 -13.12 -13.80
CA GLU A 278 3.95 -12.58 -13.82
C GLU A 278 4.69 -12.90 -15.13
N ALA A 279 4.40 -14.05 -15.77
CA ALA A 279 4.95 -14.35 -17.09
C ALA A 279 4.38 -13.44 -18.18
N LEU A 280 3.08 -13.13 -18.12
CA LEU A 280 2.43 -12.16 -19.01
C LEU A 280 2.98 -10.75 -18.77
N THR A 281 3.16 -10.35 -17.51
CA THR A 281 3.75 -9.06 -17.13
C THR A 281 5.17 -8.88 -17.66
N LYS A 282 6.05 -9.90 -17.50
CA LYS A 282 7.41 -9.86 -18.07
C LYS A 282 7.38 -9.74 -19.59
N ARG A 283 6.51 -10.51 -20.26
CA ARG A 283 6.36 -10.48 -21.73
C ARG A 283 5.84 -9.13 -22.24
N LEU A 284 4.86 -8.53 -21.57
CA LEU A 284 4.30 -7.22 -21.93
C LEU A 284 5.34 -6.11 -21.76
N ARG A 285 6.01 -6.05 -20.60
CA ARG A 285 7.07 -5.04 -20.35
C ARG A 285 8.25 -5.18 -21.32
N SER A 286 8.71 -6.41 -21.55
CA SER A 286 9.78 -6.71 -22.51
C SER A 286 9.42 -6.26 -23.93
N LYS A 287 8.25 -6.69 -24.44
CA LYS A 287 7.78 -6.27 -25.78
C LYS A 287 7.53 -4.77 -25.89
N ALA A 288 6.99 -4.13 -24.86
CA ALA A 288 6.77 -2.68 -24.86
C ALA A 288 8.09 -1.91 -24.89
N PHE A 289 9.09 -2.31 -24.09
CA PHE A 289 10.42 -1.70 -24.11
C PHE A 289 11.14 -1.92 -25.44
N GLN A 290 11.11 -3.15 -25.98
CA GLN A 290 11.64 -3.45 -27.32
C GLN A 290 10.97 -2.60 -28.40
N ALA A 291 9.63 -2.47 -28.36
CA ALA A 291 8.88 -1.66 -29.33
C ALA A 291 9.21 -0.17 -29.24
N ILE A 292 9.42 0.36 -28.03
CA ILE A 292 9.87 1.75 -27.81
C ILE A 292 11.25 1.98 -28.43
N LEU A 293 12.24 1.10 -28.18
CA LEU A 293 13.60 1.26 -28.72
C LEU A 293 13.72 1.08 -30.24
N HIS A 294 12.65 0.62 -30.90
CA HIS A 294 12.54 0.52 -32.36
C HIS A 294 11.71 1.66 -33.00
N GLN A 295 11.27 2.66 -32.23
CA GLN A 295 10.64 3.86 -32.78
C GLN A 295 11.68 4.82 -33.37
N ASP A 296 11.22 5.71 -34.26
CA ASP A 296 12.02 6.78 -34.86
C ASP A 296 12.17 7.99 -33.91
N MET A 297 13.05 8.94 -34.24
CA MET A 297 13.27 10.12 -33.39
C MET A 297 11.99 10.96 -33.22
N THR A 298 11.16 11.04 -34.27
CA THR A 298 9.88 11.77 -34.29
C THR A 298 8.80 11.14 -33.38
N PHE A 299 9.04 9.95 -32.82
CA PHE A 299 8.25 9.42 -31.70
C PHE A 299 8.67 10.06 -30.36
N PHE A 300 9.98 10.16 -30.11
CA PHE A 300 10.56 10.67 -28.86
C PHE A 300 10.52 12.20 -28.75
N ASP A 301 10.54 12.92 -29.87
CA ASP A 301 10.44 14.37 -29.92
C ASP A 301 9.01 14.90 -29.65
N ARG A 302 8.03 14.02 -29.34
CA ARG A 302 6.65 14.38 -28.95
C ARG A 302 6.54 14.52 -27.43
N GLU A 303 5.88 15.59 -26.95
CA GLU A 303 5.69 15.86 -25.52
C GLU A 303 5.00 14.70 -24.77
N GLU A 304 4.01 14.04 -25.40
CA GLU A 304 3.31 12.84 -24.88
C GLU A 304 4.24 11.66 -24.56
N ASN A 305 5.40 11.60 -25.22
CA ASN A 305 6.37 10.51 -25.15
C ASN A 305 7.65 10.90 -24.39
N SER A 306 7.57 11.94 -23.56
CA SER A 306 8.63 12.27 -22.60
C SER A 306 9.05 11.05 -21.76
N THR A 307 10.33 11.00 -21.36
CA THR A 307 10.92 9.88 -20.62
C THR A 307 10.08 9.47 -19.41
N GLY A 308 9.60 10.44 -18.62
CA GLY A 308 8.76 10.18 -17.46
C GLY A 308 7.42 9.52 -17.82
N ALA A 309 6.79 9.92 -18.93
CA ALA A 309 5.57 9.30 -19.42
C ALA A 309 5.81 7.85 -19.89
N LEU A 310 6.84 7.60 -20.70
CA LEU A 310 7.17 6.26 -21.19
C LEU A 310 7.57 5.30 -20.06
N CYS A 311 8.39 5.75 -19.11
CA CYS A 311 8.75 4.99 -17.91
C CYS A 311 7.51 4.72 -17.02
N THR A 312 6.58 5.68 -16.93
CA THR A 312 5.30 5.47 -16.23
C THR A 312 4.46 4.40 -16.93
N ARG A 313 4.26 4.45 -18.25
CA ARG A 313 3.53 3.40 -19.02
C ARG A 313 4.13 2.01 -18.78
N LEU A 314 5.46 1.88 -18.86
CA LEU A 314 6.18 0.61 -18.60
C LEU A 314 6.05 0.12 -17.14
N ALA A 315 5.82 1.00 -16.17
CA ALA A 315 5.71 0.68 -14.76
C ALA A 315 4.26 0.41 -14.31
N THR A 316 3.30 1.26 -14.68
CA THR A 316 1.92 1.27 -14.17
C THR A 316 0.97 0.53 -15.09
N GLU A 317 0.87 0.89 -16.37
CA GLU A 317 -0.10 0.31 -17.33
C GLU A 317 0.15 -1.19 -17.51
N ALA A 318 1.40 -1.59 -17.72
CA ALA A 318 1.77 -3.01 -17.81
C ALA A 318 1.43 -3.82 -16.54
N SER A 319 1.39 -3.17 -15.37
CA SER A 319 0.95 -3.77 -14.10
C SER A 319 -0.57 -3.74 -13.93
N ALA A 320 -1.26 -2.76 -14.51
CA ALA A 320 -2.73 -2.70 -14.53
C ALA A 320 -3.32 -3.86 -15.36
N VAL A 321 -2.70 -4.18 -16.50
CA VAL A 321 -3.06 -5.35 -17.32
C VAL A 321 -2.91 -6.66 -16.52
N GLN A 322 -1.82 -6.82 -15.75
CA GLN A 322 -1.67 -7.93 -14.79
C GLN A 322 -2.76 -7.92 -13.71
N GLY A 323 -3.12 -6.73 -13.22
CA GLY A 323 -4.20 -6.55 -12.27
C GLY A 323 -5.53 -7.11 -12.75
N ALA A 324 -5.80 -7.08 -14.06
CA ALA A 324 -6.91 -7.82 -14.67
C ALA A 324 -6.57 -9.32 -14.88
N SER A 325 -5.40 -9.61 -15.44
CA SER A 325 -4.99 -10.94 -15.90
C SER A 325 -4.10 -11.71 -14.90
N GLY A 326 -4.75 -12.41 -13.97
CA GLY A 326 -4.08 -13.27 -13.01
C GLY A 326 -5.01 -13.80 -11.93
N VAL A 327 -4.62 -13.65 -10.66
CA VAL A 327 -5.37 -14.12 -9.47
C VAL A 327 -6.82 -13.60 -9.45
N ARG A 328 -7.08 -12.39 -9.96
CA ARG A 328 -8.44 -11.83 -10.03
C ARG A 328 -9.38 -12.65 -10.93
N PHE A 329 -8.93 -13.18 -12.07
CA PHE A 329 -9.73 -14.11 -12.87
C PHE A 329 -10.01 -15.41 -12.10
N GLY A 330 -9.01 -15.95 -11.39
CA GLY A 330 -9.20 -17.12 -10.54
C GLY A 330 -10.31 -16.92 -9.49
N LEU A 331 -10.35 -15.74 -8.86
CA LEU A 331 -11.41 -15.36 -7.91
C LEU A 331 -12.78 -15.21 -8.60
N ILE A 332 -12.85 -14.57 -9.78
CA ILE A 332 -14.09 -14.43 -10.54
C ILE A 332 -14.68 -15.81 -10.91
N PHE A 333 -13.86 -16.73 -11.44
CA PHE A 333 -14.29 -18.11 -11.72
C PHE A 333 -14.73 -18.85 -10.45
N GLN A 334 -14.01 -18.68 -9.33
CA GLN A 334 -14.36 -19.26 -8.03
C GLN A 334 -15.72 -18.77 -7.52
N TYR A 335 -16.01 -17.46 -7.62
CA TYR A 335 -17.31 -16.91 -7.22
C TYR A 335 -18.45 -17.34 -8.16
N LEU A 336 -18.24 -17.34 -9.48
CA LEU A 336 -19.23 -17.81 -10.46
C LEU A 336 -19.58 -19.29 -10.23
N PHE A 337 -18.58 -20.14 -10.02
CA PHE A 337 -18.80 -21.56 -9.72
C PHE A 337 -19.54 -21.76 -8.40
N ALA A 338 -19.17 -21.01 -7.34
CA ALA A 338 -19.85 -21.08 -6.05
C ALA A 338 -21.34 -20.64 -6.13
N ILE A 339 -21.65 -19.61 -6.92
CA ILE A 339 -23.03 -19.16 -7.16
C ILE A 339 -23.83 -20.23 -7.90
N VAL A 340 -23.29 -20.79 -9.00
CA VAL A 340 -23.96 -21.83 -9.78
C VAL A 340 -24.18 -23.10 -8.95
N ALA A 341 -23.16 -23.59 -8.25
CA ALA A 341 -23.27 -24.76 -7.38
C ALA A 341 -24.27 -24.53 -6.23
N GLY A 342 -24.26 -23.35 -5.61
CA GLY A 342 -25.21 -22.99 -4.55
C GLY A 342 -26.66 -22.93 -5.03
N ILE A 343 -26.91 -22.41 -6.24
CA ILE A 343 -28.24 -22.39 -6.85
C ILE A 343 -28.71 -23.82 -7.18
N LEU A 344 -27.87 -24.64 -7.81
CA LEU A 344 -28.20 -26.03 -8.17
C LEU A 344 -28.52 -26.88 -6.93
N LEU A 345 -27.69 -26.81 -5.88
CA LEU A 345 -27.95 -27.49 -4.61
C LEU A 345 -29.21 -26.95 -3.93
N GLY A 346 -29.45 -25.63 -3.98
CA GLY A 346 -30.68 -25.02 -3.47
C GLY A 346 -31.92 -25.61 -4.13
N PHE A 347 -31.96 -25.67 -5.46
CA PHE A 347 -33.08 -26.26 -6.20
C PHE A 347 -33.26 -27.77 -5.92
N ALA A 348 -32.16 -28.52 -5.76
CA ALA A 348 -32.20 -29.95 -5.45
C ALA A 348 -32.81 -30.26 -4.07
N TYR A 349 -32.56 -29.42 -3.05
CA TYR A 349 -33.11 -29.61 -1.70
C TYR A 349 -34.46 -28.91 -1.47
N SER A 350 -34.65 -27.69 -1.97
CA SER A 350 -35.92 -26.94 -1.84
C SER A 350 -36.02 -25.82 -2.88
N TRP A 351 -36.73 -26.10 -3.98
CA TRP A 351 -37.00 -25.11 -5.02
C TRP A 351 -37.75 -23.87 -4.52
N GLN A 352 -38.69 -24.04 -3.58
CA GLN A 352 -39.51 -22.96 -3.03
C GLN A 352 -38.68 -21.93 -2.24
N LEU A 353 -37.87 -22.40 -1.28
CA LEU A 353 -36.99 -21.53 -0.49
C LEU A 353 -35.90 -20.88 -1.35
N THR A 354 -35.45 -21.57 -2.40
CA THR A 354 -34.44 -21.08 -3.33
C THR A 354 -34.99 -19.96 -4.22
N LEU A 355 -36.19 -20.11 -4.80
CA LEU A 355 -36.85 -19.04 -5.55
C LEU A 355 -37.11 -17.79 -4.70
N LEU A 356 -37.55 -17.97 -3.44
CA LEU A 356 -37.80 -16.86 -2.53
C LEU A 356 -36.52 -16.04 -2.27
N LYS A 357 -35.41 -16.72 -1.96
CA LYS A 357 -34.10 -16.09 -1.74
C LYS A 357 -33.56 -15.45 -3.02
N LEU A 358 -33.65 -16.13 -4.17
CA LEU A 358 -33.18 -15.63 -5.47
C LEU A 358 -33.90 -14.32 -5.85
N LYS A 359 -35.23 -14.27 -5.72
CA LYS A 359 -36.04 -13.07 -6.01
C LYS A 359 -35.65 -11.88 -5.13
N LEU A 360 -35.37 -12.12 -3.85
CA LEU A 360 -34.96 -11.06 -2.91
C LEU A 360 -33.54 -10.56 -3.21
N LEU A 361 -32.60 -11.46 -3.49
CA LEU A 361 -31.22 -11.11 -3.87
C LEU A 361 -31.16 -10.32 -5.19
N LEU A 362 -31.92 -10.73 -6.20
CA LEU A 362 -32.03 -9.99 -7.47
C LEU A 362 -32.62 -8.59 -7.25
N SER A 363 -33.68 -8.46 -6.46
CA SER A 363 -34.29 -7.16 -6.11
C SER A 363 -33.30 -6.22 -5.41
N PHE A 364 -32.45 -6.75 -4.51
CA PHE A 364 -31.41 -5.96 -3.86
C PHE A 364 -30.29 -5.54 -4.85
N MET A 365 -29.83 -6.47 -5.71
CA MET A 365 -28.81 -6.22 -6.72
C MET A 365 -29.25 -5.15 -7.74
N PHE A 366 -30.49 -5.19 -8.21
CA PHE A 366 -31.01 -4.15 -9.12
C PHE A 366 -31.08 -2.76 -8.46
N ARG A 367 -31.33 -2.69 -7.15
CA ARG A 367 -31.28 -1.42 -6.41
C ARG A 367 -29.86 -0.89 -6.27
N SER A 368 -28.89 -1.73 -5.87
CA SER A 368 -27.50 -1.28 -5.70
C SER A 368 -26.85 -0.89 -7.04
N LEU A 369 -27.11 -1.62 -8.13
CA LEU A 369 -26.63 -1.25 -9.46
C LEU A 369 -27.18 0.10 -9.92
N LYS A 370 -28.47 0.38 -9.70
CA LYS A 370 -29.09 1.67 -10.04
C LYS A 370 -28.49 2.84 -9.23
N GLN A 371 -28.07 2.57 -7.99
CA GLN A 371 -27.41 3.54 -7.12
C GLN A 371 -25.92 3.75 -7.43
N CYS A 372 -25.33 2.93 -8.32
CA CYS A 372 -24.00 3.18 -8.91
C CYS A 372 -24.08 3.77 -10.33
N SER A 373 -25.27 4.04 -10.86
CA SER A 373 -25.50 4.70 -12.16
C SER A 373 -26.01 6.14 -12.02
N GLN A 374 -25.96 6.70 -10.81
CA GLN A 374 -26.23 8.10 -10.47
C GLN A 374 -25.03 8.66 -9.70
#